data_AF-A0A3N9TE89-F1
#
_entry.id   AF-A0A3N9TE89-F1
#
_cell.length_a   1.000
_cell.length_b   1.000
_cell.length_c   1.000
_cell.angle_alpha   90.00
_cell.angle_beta   90.00
_cell.angle_gamma   90.00
#
_symmetry.space_group_name_H-M   'P 1'
#
loop_
_entity.id
_entity.type
_entity.pdbx_description
1 polymer ?
#
loop_
_entity_poly.entity_id
_entity_poly.type
_entity_poly.pdbx_seq_one_letter_code
_entity_poly.pdbx_strand_id
1 'polypeptide(L)'
;MKILYFDMLSLFYSNEHFHSNASAHSKYKEWFYTRTKTLLEMVEPDCQAIEKLRNAASEAGLLLYPLGTFYNRAYLIEHGVFSCNELAPETELPFRMKMDDNNPVRRMIAHAYALNAKWYVCGEIGSEELLQPYPDRHLRSEFGKGVTSELIAKIRGLKSADY
;
A
#
# COMPACT_ATOMS: atom_id res chain seq x y z
N MET A 1 -2.08 14.43 -11.07
CA MET A 1 -1.30 13.20 -10.84
C MET A 1 -2.24 12.07 -10.43
N LYS A 2 -1.81 10.80 -10.57
CA LYS A 2 -2.60 9.63 -10.14
C LYS A 2 -1.80 8.86 -9.07
N ILE A 3 -2.47 8.48 -7.98
CA ILE A 3 -1.84 7.79 -6.84
C ILE A 3 -2.57 6.46 -6.60
N LEU A 4 -1.80 5.39 -6.45
CA LEU A 4 -2.26 4.11 -5.95
C LEU A 4 -1.78 3.96 -4.50
N TYR A 5 -2.73 4.02 -3.58
CA TYR A 5 -2.49 3.73 -2.18
C TYR A 5 -2.54 2.23 -1.93
N PHE A 6 -1.65 1.72 -1.10
CA PHE A 6 -1.54 0.28 -0.89
C PHE A 6 -1.34 -0.07 0.58
N ASP A 7 -2.02 -1.11 1.06
CA ASP A 7 -1.69 -1.71 2.35
C ASP A 7 -0.49 -2.66 2.21
N MET A 8 0.62 -2.30 2.86
CA MET A 8 1.87 -3.04 2.76
C MET A 8 1.77 -4.44 3.38
N LEU A 9 1.03 -4.59 4.48
CA LEU A 9 0.96 -5.87 5.20
C LEU A 9 0.24 -6.94 4.40
N SER A 10 -0.97 -6.64 3.93
CA SER A 10 -1.75 -7.60 3.13
C SER A 10 -1.09 -7.94 1.81
N LEU A 11 -0.33 -7.01 1.20
CA LEU A 11 0.28 -7.21 -0.11
C LEU A 11 1.63 -7.90 -0.06
N PHE A 12 2.51 -7.54 0.88
CA PHE A 12 3.91 -8.02 0.92
C PHE A 12 4.18 -9.04 2.02
N TYR A 13 3.24 -9.21 2.93
CA TYR A 13 3.27 -10.19 4.02
C TYR A 13 1.98 -11.03 4.02
N SER A 14 1.56 -11.41 2.81
CA SER A 14 0.34 -12.18 2.58
C SER A 14 0.45 -13.60 3.13
N ASN A 15 -0.69 -14.26 3.34
CA ASN A 15 -0.71 -15.67 3.71
C ASN A 15 0.00 -16.51 2.64
N GLU A 16 -0.16 -16.19 1.36
CA GLU A 16 0.50 -16.90 0.27
C GLU A 16 2.04 -16.81 0.33
N HIS A 17 2.59 -15.63 0.67
CA HIS A 17 4.02 -15.46 0.92
C HIS A 17 4.47 -16.32 2.12
N PHE A 18 3.72 -16.29 3.22
CA PHE A 18 4.07 -17.09 4.40
C PHE A 18 3.94 -18.60 4.22
N HIS A 19 3.06 -19.07 3.33
CA HIS A 19 2.98 -20.49 2.97
C HIS A 19 4.18 -20.93 2.13
N SER A 20 4.65 -20.07 1.20
CA SER A 20 5.80 -20.37 0.35
C SER A 20 7.15 -20.12 1.02
N ASN A 21 7.20 -19.28 2.07
CA ASN A 21 8.41 -18.94 2.83
C ASN A 21 8.21 -19.13 4.34
N ALA A 22 8.43 -20.37 4.81
CA ALA A 22 8.30 -20.74 6.23
C ALA A 22 9.28 -19.97 7.14
N SER A 23 10.45 -19.57 6.62
CA SER A 23 11.43 -18.75 7.34
C SER A 23 10.86 -17.36 7.61
N ALA A 24 10.35 -16.69 6.59
CA ALA A 24 9.69 -15.38 6.73
C ALA A 24 8.50 -15.44 7.69
N HIS A 25 7.67 -16.49 7.61
CA HIS A 25 6.55 -16.67 8.54
C HIS A 25 7.00 -16.83 10.00
N SER A 26 8.06 -17.60 10.24
CA SER A 26 8.61 -17.80 11.60
C SER A 26 9.16 -16.49 12.17
N LYS A 27 9.92 -15.74 11.36
CA LYS A 27 10.43 -14.41 11.74
C LYS A 27 9.31 -13.39 11.95
N TYR A 28 8.24 -13.47 11.16
CA TYR A 28 7.06 -12.62 11.33
C TYR A 28 6.37 -12.87 12.67
N LYS A 29 6.21 -14.14 13.06
CA LYS A 29 5.67 -14.49 14.37
C LYS A 29 6.56 -13.94 15.49
N GLU A 30 7.87 -14.17 15.40
CA GLU A 30 8.83 -13.66 16.38
C GLU A 30 8.76 -12.13 16.49
N TRP A 31 8.78 -11.43 15.36
CA TRP A 31 8.64 -9.99 15.29
C TRP A 31 7.33 -9.51 15.93
N PHE A 32 6.22 -10.19 15.65
CA PHE A 32 4.91 -9.81 16.18
C PHE A 32 4.87 -9.84 17.73
N TYR A 33 5.53 -10.83 18.33
CA TYR A 33 5.61 -10.97 19.79
C TYR A 33 6.65 -10.06 20.45
N THR A 34 7.79 -9.84 19.80
CA THR A 34 8.93 -9.15 20.41
C THR A 34 8.99 -7.66 20.07
N ARG A 35 8.66 -7.30 18.83
CA ARG A 35 8.72 -5.94 18.26
C ARG A 35 10.03 -5.20 18.57
N THR A 36 11.15 -5.92 18.66
CA THR A 36 12.45 -5.36 19.04
C THR A 36 13.13 -4.58 17.91
N LYS A 37 12.72 -4.84 16.66
CA LYS A 37 13.16 -4.17 15.44
C LYS A 37 11.96 -3.87 14.55
N THR A 38 12.18 -3.06 13.53
CA THR A 38 11.14 -2.78 12.54
C THR A 38 10.87 -4.01 11.67
N LEU A 39 9.70 -4.04 11.02
CA LEU A 39 9.26 -5.23 10.28
C LEU A 39 10.21 -5.59 9.13
N LEU A 40 10.68 -4.59 8.37
CA LEU A 40 11.57 -4.80 7.21
C LEU A 40 12.99 -5.23 7.64
N GLU A 41 13.40 -4.92 8.87
CA GLU A 41 14.70 -5.35 9.41
C GLU A 41 14.70 -6.81 9.86
N MET A 42 13.55 -7.37 10.23
CA MET A 42 13.43 -8.77 10.66
C MET A 42 12.91 -9.69 9.58
N VAL A 43 11.94 -9.24 8.79
CA VAL A 43 11.14 -10.10 7.94
C VAL A 43 11.27 -9.64 6.50
N GLU A 44 11.81 -10.52 5.67
CA GLU A 44 11.92 -10.27 4.24
C GLU A 44 10.52 -10.19 3.61
N PRO A 45 10.19 -9.04 2.97
CA PRO A 45 8.92 -8.90 2.26
C PRO A 45 8.89 -9.77 1.00
N ASP A 46 7.70 -9.98 0.44
CA ASP A 46 7.58 -10.59 -0.89
C ASP A 46 8.11 -9.63 -1.98
N CYS A 47 9.40 -9.78 -2.32
CA CYS A 47 10.07 -9.00 -3.35
C CYS A 47 9.39 -9.14 -4.73
N GLN A 48 8.82 -10.31 -5.04
CA GLN A 48 8.12 -10.50 -6.32
C GLN A 48 6.81 -9.72 -6.36
N ALA A 49 6.07 -9.69 -5.25
CA ALA A 49 4.87 -8.87 -5.12
C ALA A 49 5.19 -7.38 -5.27
N ILE A 50 6.28 -6.91 -4.65
CA ILE A 50 6.76 -5.52 -4.77
C ILE A 50 7.05 -5.17 -6.23
N GLU A 51 7.83 -6.00 -6.94
CA GLU A 51 8.15 -5.77 -8.35
C GLU A 51 6.92 -5.77 -9.26
N LYS A 52 5.98 -6.70 -9.04
CA LYS A 52 4.72 -6.76 -9.77
C LYS A 52 3.89 -5.50 -9.58
N LEU A 53 3.75 -5.03 -8.34
CA LEU A 53 3.01 -3.81 -8.02
C LEU A 53 3.68 -2.58 -8.63
N ARG A 54 5.00 -2.46 -8.48
CA ARG A 54 5.84 -1.42 -9.09
C ARG A 54 5.61 -1.32 -10.58
N ASN A 55 5.75 -2.44 -11.29
CA ASN A 55 5.62 -2.47 -12.74
C ASN A 55 4.20 -2.10 -13.18
N ALA A 56 3.18 -2.65 -12.52
CA ALA A 56 1.78 -2.33 -12.83
C ALA A 56 1.46 -0.84 -12.62
N ALA A 57 1.93 -0.25 -11.52
CA ALA A 57 1.74 1.17 -11.23
C ALA A 57 2.46 2.06 -12.25
N SER A 58 3.71 1.74 -12.58
CA SER A 58 4.50 2.45 -13.59
C SER A 58 3.82 2.43 -14.97
N GLU A 59 3.37 1.25 -15.42
CA GLU A 59 2.67 1.07 -16.70
C GLU A 59 1.36 1.88 -16.80
N ALA A 60 0.68 2.07 -15.67
CA ALA A 60 -0.56 2.84 -15.56
C ALA A 60 -0.34 4.35 -15.29
N GLY A 61 0.92 4.79 -15.12
CA GLY A 61 1.25 6.17 -14.79
C GLY A 61 0.81 6.58 -13.39
N LEU A 62 0.90 5.66 -12.43
CA LEU A 62 0.54 5.86 -11.02
C LEU A 62 1.80 6.01 -10.17
N LEU A 63 1.77 6.94 -9.22
CA LEU A 63 2.69 6.94 -8.09
C LEU A 63 2.13 6.05 -6.98
N LEU A 64 3.00 5.38 -6.25
CA LEU A 64 2.62 4.53 -5.12
C LEU A 64 2.65 5.33 -3.82
N TYR A 65 1.79 4.99 -2.86
CA TYR A 65 1.91 5.56 -1.51
C TYR A 65 1.39 4.58 -0.45
N PRO A 66 2.15 4.30 0.61
CA PRO A 66 1.72 3.33 1.61
C PRO A 66 0.56 3.85 2.45
N LEU A 67 -0.34 2.94 2.82
CA LEU A 67 -1.34 3.19 3.85
C LEU A 67 -0.75 2.95 5.24
N GLY A 68 -1.29 3.71 6.20
CA GLY A 68 -0.95 3.57 7.60
C GLY A 68 0.13 4.54 8.08
N THR A 69 0.39 4.48 9.38
CA THR A 69 1.27 5.43 10.08
C THR A 69 2.66 4.88 10.32
N PHE A 70 2.79 3.54 10.40
CA PHE A 70 4.02 2.86 10.75
C PHE A 70 4.98 2.68 9.56
N TYR A 71 4.44 2.61 8.34
CA TYR A 71 5.21 2.31 7.13
C TYR A 71 5.15 3.49 6.16
N ASN A 72 5.62 4.66 6.60
CA ASN A 72 5.55 5.89 5.81
C ASN A 72 6.51 5.89 4.60
N ARG A 73 6.39 6.90 3.75
CA ARG A 73 7.20 7.04 2.53
C ARG A 73 8.70 6.99 2.81
N ALA A 74 9.16 7.72 3.83
CA ALA A 74 10.59 7.81 4.17
C ALA A 74 11.15 6.44 4.57
N TYR A 75 10.40 5.70 5.39
CA TYR A 75 10.76 4.37 5.85
C TYR A 75 10.93 3.36 4.69
N LEU A 76 10.03 3.39 3.70
CA LEU A 76 10.14 2.52 2.52
C LEU A 76 11.33 2.84 1.62
N ILE A 77 11.73 4.11 1.55
CA ILE A 77 12.90 4.53 0.77
C ILE A 77 14.20 4.14 1.50
N GLU A 78 14.26 4.38 2.80
CA GLU A 78 15.41 4.03 3.64
C GLU A 78 15.75 2.55 3.55
N HIS A 79 14.73 1.69 3.50
CA HIS A 79 14.88 0.24 3.38
C HIS A 79 14.96 -0.27 1.94
N GLY A 80 15.05 0.62 0.95
CA GLY A 80 15.23 0.25 -0.46
C GLY A 80 14.04 -0.47 -1.10
N VAL A 81 12.84 -0.38 -0.52
CA VAL A 81 11.62 -1.02 -1.05
C VAL A 81 11.15 -0.29 -2.32
N PHE A 82 11.20 1.05 -2.31
CA PHE A 82 10.89 1.90 -3.45
C PHE A 82 11.84 3.09 -3.52
N SER A 83 12.09 3.59 -4.72
CA SER A 83 12.81 4.85 -4.93
C SER A 83 11.92 6.07 -4.77
N CYS A 84 12.54 7.24 -4.61
CA CYS A 84 11.83 8.51 -4.44
C CYS A 84 10.85 8.83 -5.56
N ASN A 85 11.12 8.41 -6.79
CA ASN A 85 10.34 8.74 -7.99
C ASN A 85 9.14 7.80 -8.19
N GLU A 86 9.13 6.66 -7.48
CA GLU A 86 8.02 5.71 -7.52
C GLU A 86 6.93 6.07 -6.51
N LEU A 87 7.27 6.87 -5.50
CA LEU A 87 6.36 7.23 -4.42
C LEU A 87 5.78 8.64 -4.60
N ALA A 88 4.50 8.80 -4.28
CA ALA A 88 3.88 10.12 -4.19
C ALA A 88 4.58 10.97 -3.10
N PRO A 89 4.67 12.30 -3.27
CA PRO A 89 5.30 13.17 -2.29
C PRO A 89 4.49 13.22 -0.99
N GLU A 90 5.18 13.46 0.13
CA GLU A 90 4.52 13.82 1.39
C GLU A 90 3.86 15.20 1.27
N THR A 91 2.80 15.43 2.05
CA THR A 91 2.15 16.74 2.16
C THR A 91 1.61 16.98 3.57
N GLU A 92 1.52 18.23 3.97
CA GLU A 92 0.93 18.59 5.26
C GLU A 92 -0.58 18.35 5.23
N LEU A 93 -1.05 17.42 6.06
CA LEU A 93 -2.48 17.20 6.23
C LEU A 93 -3.12 18.35 7.04
N PRO A 94 -4.38 18.71 6.72
CA PRO A 94 -5.10 19.75 7.45
C PRO A 94 -5.09 19.53 8.96
N PHE A 95 -4.98 20.60 9.75
CA PHE A 95 -4.89 20.55 11.22
C PHE A 95 -6.02 19.73 11.88
N ARG A 96 -7.21 19.68 11.26
CA ARG A 96 -8.35 18.87 11.75
C ARG A 96 -8.09 17.35 11.72
N MET A 97 -7.13 16.88 10.92
CA MET A 97 -6.66 15.49 10.95
C MET A 97 -5.59 15.22 12.01
N LYS A 98 -5.08 16.27 12.69
CA LYS A 98 -4.08 16.14 13.77
C LYS A 98 -4.73 15.82 15.14
N MET A 99 -6.05 15.91 15.26
CA MET A 99 -6.80 15.48 16.45
C MET A 99 -7.09 13.97 16.36
N ASP A 100 -6.07 13.16 16.63
CA ASP A 100 -6.14 11.69 16.85
C ASP A 100 -6.87 10.86 15.76
N ASP A 101 -7.09 11.41 14.56
CA ASP A 101 -7.66 10.68 13.43
C ASP A 101 -6.59 9.77 12.81
N ASN A 102 -6.48 8.57 13.40
CA ASN A 102 -5.61 7.51 12.94
C ASN A 102 -6.24 6.64 11.84
N ASN A 103 -7.42 7.02 11.30
CA ASN A 103 -8.04 6.23 10.26
C ASN A 103 -7.25 6.35 8.94
N PRO A 104 -6.74 5.23 8.39
CA PRO A 104 -5.88 5.25 7.20
C PRO A 104 -6.62 5.74 5.95
N VAL A 105 -7.91 5.42 5.80
CA VAL A 105 -8.71 5.83 4.63
C VAL A 105 -8.95 7.34 4.64
N ARG A 106 -9.28 7.93 5.79
CA ARG A 106 -9.49 9.38 5.88
C ARG A 106 -8.20 10.15 5.58
N ARG A 107 -7.07 9.67 6.12
CA ARG A 107 -5.75 10.27 5.87
C ARG A 107 -5.37 10.17 4.40
N MET A 108 -5.60 9.02 3.79
CA MET A 108 -5.43 8.81 2.34
C MET A 108 -6.25 9.81 1.53
N ILE A 109 -7.55 9.95 1.84
CA ILE A 109 -8.44 10.85 1.12
C ILE A 109 -7.94 12.30 1.24
N ALA A 110 -7.60 12.75 2.45
CA ALA A 110 -7.06 14.08 2.68
C ALA A 110 -5.71 14.31 1.97
N HIS A 111 -4.82 13.31 1.97
CA HIS A 111 -3.55 13.35 1.25
C HIS A 111 -3.78 13.52 -0.26
N ALA A 112 -4.68 12.73 -0.84
CA ALA A 112 -5.03 12.84 -2.25
C ALA A 112 -5.64 14.21 -2.59
N TYR A 113 -6.51 14.75 -1.73
CA TYR A 113 -7.09 16.07 -1.91
C TYR A 113 -6.04 17.18 -1.85
N ALA A 114 -5.11 17.13 -0.89
CA ALA A 114 -4.04 18.10 -0.76
C ALA A 114 -3.10 18.12 -1.98
N LEU A 115 -2.93 16.98 -2.65
CA LEU A 115 -2.13 16.87 -3.88
C LEU A 115 -2.93 17.08 -5.18
N ASN A 116 -4.24 17.38 -5.08
CA ASN A 116 -5.16 17.42 -6.22
C ASN A 116 -5.02 16.18 -7.12
N ALA A 117 -4.95 15.01 -6.49
CA ALA A 117 -4.64 13.74 -7.14
C ALA A 117 -5.91 12.88 -7.36
N LYS A 118 -5.97 12.22 -8.52
CA LYS A 118 -6.85 11.07 -8.71
C LYS A 118 -6.28 9.91 -7.91
N TRP A 119 -7.11 9.23 -7.12
CA TRP A 119 -6.64 8.20 -6.21
C TRP A 119 -7.36 6.88 -6.41
N TYR A 120 -6.61 5.81 -6.18
CA TYR A 120 -7.05 4.43 -6.13
C TYR A 120 -6.42 3.77 -4.92
N VAL A 121 -7.01 2.68 -4.45
CA VAL A 121 -6.52 1.98 -3.26
C VAL A 121 -6.60 0.47 -3.43
N CYS A 122 -5.61 -0.26 -2.93
CA CYS A 122 -5.58 -1.72 -2.91
C CYS A 122 -5.02 -2.30 -1.59
N GLY A 123 -5.30 -3.58 -1.36
CA GLY A 123 -4.97 -4.28 -0.12
C GLY A 123 -6.12 -4.30 0.89
N GLU A 124 -5.85 -4.79 2.09
CA GLU A 124 -6.84 -5.01 3.15
C GLU A 124 -6.86 -3.82 4.13
N ILE A 125 -7.76 -2.87 3.90
CA ILE A 125 -7.67 -1.53 4.51
C ILE A 125 -8.41 -1.46 5.87
N GLY A 126 -9.27 -2.43 6.18
CA GLY A 126 -9.98 -2.54 7.47
C GLY A 126 -11.06 -1.46 7.74
N SER A 127 -11.29 -0.52 6.82
CA SER A 127 -12.36 0.49 6.89
C SER A 127 -13.07 0.65 5.54
N GLU A 128 -13.46 -0.47 4.94
CA GLU A 128 -14.05 -0.52 3.60
C GLU A 128 -15.38 0.23 3.50
N GLU A 129 -16.10 0.39 4.61
CA GLU A 129 -17.32 1.19 4.70
C GLU A 129 -17.10 2.64 4.25
N LEU A 130 -15.91 3.20 4.50
CA LEU A 130 -15.54 4.54 4.06
C LEU A 130 -15.25 4.63 2.56
N LEU A 131 -15.04 3.49 1.90
CA LEU A 131 -14.78 3.37 0.47
C LEU A 131 -16.05 3.03 -0.33
N GLN A 132 -17.16 2.68 0.33
CA GLN A 132 -18.44 2.40 -0.34
C GLN A 132 -18.90 3.51 -1.30
N PRO A 133 -18.71 4.81 -1.01
CA PRO A 133 -19.06 5.87 -1.95
C PRO A 133 -18.17 5.91 -3.22
N TYR A 134 -17.08 5.14 -3.25
CA TYR A 134 -16.06 5.15 -4.30
C TYR A 134 -15.78 3.73 -4.84
N PRO A 135 -16.80 3.02 -5.37
CA PRO A 135 -16.66 1.61 -5.75
C PRO A 135 -15.56 1.39 -6.81
N ASP A 136 -15.39 2.33 -7.74
CA ASP A 136 -14.40 2.23 -8.82
C ASP A 136 -12.97 2.61 -8.40
N ARG A 137 -12.79 3.06 -7.14
CA ARG A 137 -11.47 3.45 -6.62
C ARG A 137 -10.83 2.38 -5.74
N HIS A 138 -11.61 1.41 -5.26
CA HIS A 138 -11.11 0.31 -4.44
C HIS A 138 -10.84 -0.93 -5.29
N LEU A 139 -9.56 -1.19 -5.56
CA LEU A 139 -9.10 -2.34 -6.33
C LEU A 139 -8.94 -3.55 -5.41
N ARG A 140 -10.04 -4.27 -5.20
CA ARG A 140 -10.05 -5.48 -4.38
C ARG A 140 -9.28 -6.62 -5.04
N SER A 141 -8.51 -7.34 -4.25
CA SER A 141 -7.93 -8.65 -4.56
C SER A 141 -8.52 -9.71 -3.64
N GLU A 142 -8.28 -10.98 -3.94
CA GLU A 142 -8.61 -12.06 -3.01
C GLU A 142 -7.85 -11.90 -1.68
N PHE A 143 -8.57 -12.09 -0.58
CA PHE A 143 -8.05 -11.96 0.78
C PHE A 143 -6.87 -12.90 1.04
N GLY A 144 -5.80 -12.39 1.63
CA GLY A 144 -4.62 -13.15 2.01
C GLY A 144 -3.72 -13.62 0.86
N LYS A 145 -4.04 -13.29 -0.41
CA LYS A 145 -3.22 -13.66 -1.58
C LYS A 145 -2.17 -12.62 -2.00
N GLY A 146 -2.19 -11.44 -1.39
CA GLY A 146 -1.28 -10.36 -1.72
C GLY A 146 -1.46 -9.83 -3.15
N VAL A 147 -0.35 -9.62 -3.88
CA VAL A 147 -0.39 -9.04 -5.23
C VAL A 147 -0.71 -10.10 -6.30
N THR A 148 -2.01 -10.26 -6.59
CA THR A 148 -2.51 -11.22 -7.58
C THR A 148 -2.48 -10.69 -9.01
N SER A 149 -2.51 -11.61 -10.00
CA SER A 149 -2.63 -11.25 -11.43
C SER A 149 -3.91 -10.45 -11.73
N GLU A 150 -5.00 -10.71 -11.00
CA GLU A 150 -6.25 -9.96 -11.13
C GLU A 150 -6.06 -8.50 -10.67
N LEU A 151 -5.40 -8.28 -9.53
CA LEU A 151 -5.10 -6.94 -9.04
C LEU A 151 -4.23 -6.17 -10.03
N ILE A 152 -3.19 -6.82 -10.58
CA ILE A 152 -2.32 -6.24 -11.61
C ILE A 152 -3.13 -5.83 -12.84
N ALA A 153 -4.06 -6.68 -13.30
CA ALA A 153 -4.92 -6.37 -14.45
C ALA A 153 -5.82 -5.15 -14.18
N LYS A 154 -6.41 -5.05 -12.97
CA LYS A 154 -7.20 -3.89 -12.55
C LYS A 154 -6.37 -2.60 -12.55
N ILE A 155 -5.16 -2.64 -11.98
CA ILE A 155 -4.24 -1.49 -11.95
C ILE A 155 -3.89 -1.05 -13.37
N ARG A 156 -3.49 -1.98 -14.25
CA ARG A 156 -3.16 -1.69 -15.65
C ARG A 156 -4.34 -1.10 -16.42
N GLY A 157 -5.56 -1.54 -16.12
CA GLY A 157 -6.79 -0.99 -16.71
C GLY A 157 -7.00 0.51 -16.43
N LEU A 158 -6.39 1.05 -15.37
CA LEU A 158 -6.48 2.48 -15.02
C LEU A 158 -5.72 3.41 -15.98
N LYS A 159 -4.89 2.84 -16.86
CA LYS A 159 -4.19 3.58 -17.91
C LYS A 159 -5.16 4.31 -18.85
N SER A 160 -6.32 3.72 -19.14
CA SER A 160 -7.27 4.21 -20.15
C SER A 160 -8.37 5.12 -19.58
N ALA A 161 -8.40 5.36 -18.27
CA ALA A 161 -9.48 6.10 -17.61
C ALA A 161 -9.32 7.63 -17.66
N ASP A 162 -8.56 8.16 -18.61
CA ASP A 162 -8.20 9.57 -18.77
C ASP A 162 -8.84 10.21 -20.03
N TYR A 163 -10.08 9.81 -20.37
CA TYR A 163 -10.88 10.47 -21.42
C TYR A 163 -11.57 11.74 -20.88
#